data_AF-A0A7S1W964-F1
#
_entry.id   AF-A0A7S1W964-F1
#
_cell.length_a   1.000
_cell.length_b   1.000
_cell.length_c   1.000
_cell.angle_alpha   90.00
_cell.angle_beta   90.00
_cell.angle_gamma   90.00
#
_symmetry.space_group_name_H-M   'P 1'
#
loop_
_entity.id
_entity.type
_entity.pdbx_description
1 polymer ?
#
loop_
_entity_poly.entity_id
_entity_poly.type
_entity_poly.pdbx_seq_one_letter_code
_entity_poly.pdbx_strand_id
1 'polypeptide(L)'
;LEVERLQRAVCAALFLNAAKRLPNGAYGLCRPVDVARAPHVRFRLHPGSALAINQDGAPADFVVFVEALGGGADASLVHNTRVRPEWLPELAPHYFEQVPAGRAGQDAPP
;
A
#
# COMPACT_ATOMS: atom_id res chain seq x y z
N LEU A 1 -14.34 -19.90 8.29
CA LEU A 1 -13.10 -19.19 7.92
C LEU A 1 -13.11 -17.87 8.68
N GLU A 2 -12.11 -17.61 9.53
CA GLU A 2 -12.04 -16.33 10.27
C GLU A 2 -11.71 -15.20 9.31
N VAL A 3 -12.50 -14.12 9.31
CA VAL A 3 -12.36 -12.97 8.39
C VAL A 3 -10.94 -12.42 8.36
N GLU A 4 -10.28 -12.37 9.52
CA GLU A 4 -8.90 -11.91 9.65
C GLU A 4 -7.89 -12.77 8.88
N ARG A 5 -8.05 -14.11 8.89
CA ARG A 5 -7.18 -15.01 8.13
C ARG A 5 -7.32 -14.78 6.62
N LEU A 6 -8.55 -14.53 6.16
CA LEU A 6 -8.80 -14.21 4.75
C LEU A 6 -8.15 -12.87 4.37
N GLN A 7 -8.33 -11.82 5.18
CA GLN A 7 -7.70 -10.51 4.94
C GLN A 7 -6.18 -10.60 4.91
N ARG A 8 -5.60 -11.41 5.81
CA ARG A 8 -4.16 -11.64 5.86
C ARG A 8 -3.67 -12.41 4.62
N ALA A 9 -4.42 -13.38 4.12
CA ALA A 9 -4.12 -14.06 2.86
C ALA A 9 -4.21 -13.11 1.65
N VAL A 10 -5.22 -12.24 1.60
CA VAL A 10 -5.35 -11.20 0.56
C VAL A 10 -4.20 -10.21 0.64
N CYS A 11 -3.79 -9.80 1.85
CA CYS A 11 -2.62 -8.96 2.06
C CYS A 11 -1.34 -9.61 1.52
N ALA A 12 -1.10 -10.89 1.84
CA ALA A 12 0.03 -11.66 1.34
C ALA A 12 0.03 -11.80 -0.19
N ALA A 13 -1.14 -11.85 -0.83
CA ALA A 13 -1.26 -11.95 -2.28
C ALA A 13 -1.10 -10.59 -3.00
N LEU A 14 -1.51 -9.49 -2.36
CA LEU A 14 -1.63 -8.17 -2.98
C LEU A 14 -0.73 -7.10 -2.35
N PHE A 15 0.34 -7.49 -1.65
CA PHE A 15 1.20 -6.55 -0.92
C PHE A 15 1.83 -5.46 -1.81
N LEU A 16 2.08 -5.75 -3.09
CA LEU A 16 2.56 -4.77 -4.08
C LEU A 16 1.55 -3.64 -4.36
N ASN A 17 0.27 -3.92 -4.11
CA ASN A 17 -0.85 -3.00 -4.23
C ASN A 17 -1.29 -2.48 -2.85
N ALA A 18 -0.40 -2.46 -1.87
CA ALA A 18 -0.67 -1.81 -0.60
C ALA A 18 -0.64 -0.27 -0.78
N ALA A 19 -1.59 0.41 -0.14
CA ALA A 19 -1.65 1.86 -0.11
C ALA A 19 -2.00 2.38 1.29
N LYS A 20 -1.39 3.51 1.65
CA LYS A 20 -1.60 4.21 2.91
C LYS A 20 -2.35 5.51 2.67
N ARG A 21 -3.31 5.81 3.53
CA ARG A 21 -4.01 7.09 3.55
C ARG A 21 -3.08 8.22 3.99
N LEU A 22 -3.05 9.29 3.21
CA LEU A 22 -2.27 10.51 3.46
C LEU A 22 -3.11 11.55 4.22
N PRO A 23 -2.49 12.56 4.85
CA PRO A 23 -3.22 13.61 5.59
C PRO A 23 -4.23 14.39 4.75
N ASN A 24 -4.02 14.47 3.43
CA ASN A 24 -4.95 15.12 2.49
C ASN A 24 -6.13 14.23 2.07
N GLY A 25 -6.26 13.03 2.65
CA GLY A 25 -7.33 12.07 2.36
C GLY A 25 -7.11 11.20 1.12
N ALA A 26 -6.08 11.48 0.31
CA ALA A 26 -5.67 10.61 -0.80
C ALA A 26 -4.92 9.38 -0.27
N TYR A 27 -4.64 8.43 -1.16
CA TYR A 27 -3.84 7.25 -0.87
C TYR A 27 -2.52 7.32 -1.64
N GLY A 28 -1.44 6.90 -1.01
CA GLY A 28 -0.12 6.71 -1.61
C GLY A 28 0.28 5.24 -1.52
N LEU A 29 0.88 4.70 -2.59
CA LEU A 29 1.33 3.31 -2.60
C LEU A 29 2.45 3.10 -1.57
N CYS A 30 2.42 1.97 -0.86
CA CYS A 30 3.46 1.56 0.09
C CYS A 30 4.66 0.95 -0.64
N ARG A 31 5.26 1.68 -1.59
CA ARG A 31 6.44 1.21 -2.34
C ARG A 31 7.74 1.66 -1.67
N PRO A 32 8.84 0.90 -1.81
CA PRO A 32 10.18 1.38 -1.48
C PRO A 32 10.50 2.67 -2.23
N VAL A 33 11.27 3.54 -1.58
CA VAL A 33 11.61 4.90 -2.04
C VAL A 33 12.24 4.91 -3.44
N ASP A 34 13.01 3.88 -3.81
CA ASP A 34 13.67 3.79 -5.12
C ASP A 34 12.71 3.53 -6.30
N VAL A 35 11.49 3.08 -6.04
CA VAL A 35 10.46 2.78 -7.07
C VAL A 35 9.37 3.87 -7.13
N ALA A 36 9.48 4.92 -6.30
CA ALA A 36 8.51 6.01 -6.16
C ALA A 36 8.51 7.01 -7.34
N ARG A 37 8.73 6.55 -8.58
CA ARG A 37 8.76 7.39 -9.79
C ARG A 37 7.39 7.86 -10.30
N ALA A 38 6.31 7.68 -9.54
CA ALA A 38 4.99 8.22 -9.86
C ALA A 38 4.52 9.24 -8.80
N PRO A 39 5.25 10.34 -8.55
CA PRO A 39 4.89 11.35 -7.55
C PRO A 39 3.61 12.15 -7.88
N HIS A 40 2.97 11.87 -9.01
CA HIS A 40 1.85 12.67 -9.52
C HIS A 40 0.50 11.95 -9.54
N VAL A 41 0.46 10.64 -9.28
CA VAL A 41 -0.82 9.91 -9.27
C VAL A 41 -1.44 9.99 -7.89
N ARG A 42 -2.60 10.62 -7.81
CA ARG A 42 -3.43 10.72 -6.61
C ARG A 42 -4.40 9.54 -6.60
N PHE A 43 -4.23 8.64 -5.65
CA PHE A 43 -5.16 7.54 -5.48
C PHE A 43 -6.30 7.92 -4.53
N ARG A 44 -7.51 7.49 -4.84
CA ARG A 44 -8.68 7.61 -3.94
C ARG A 44 -9.42 6.28 -3.91
N LEU A 45 -10.19 6.02 -2.86
CA LEU A 45 -11.10 4.87 -2.89
C LEU A 45 -12.15 5.10 -3.97
N HIS A 46 -12.46 4.05 -4.74
CA HIS A 46 -13.57 4.11 -5.68
C HIS A 46 -14.88 4.43 -4.94
N PRO A 47 -15.78 5.27 -5.48
CA PRO A 47 -17.03 5.66 -4.81
C PRO A 47 -17.92 4.47 -4.44
N GLY A 48 -17.87 3.39 -5.22
CA GLY A 48 -18.60 2.14 -4.93
C GLY A 48 -17.95 1.23 -3.88
N SER A 49 -16.81 1.60 -3.31
CA SER A 49 -16.19 0.81 -2.23
C SER A 49 -16.98 0.96 -0.93
N ALA A 50 -17.21 -0.16 -0.24
CA ALA A 50 -17.75 -0.15 1.12
C ALA A 50 -16.90 0.70 2.08
N LEU A 51 -15.58 0.79 1.86
CA LEU A 51 -14.68 1.64 2.67
C LEU A 51 -14.83 3.14 2.36
N ALA A 52 -15.35 3.50 1.19
CA ALA A 52 -15.63 4.88 0.82
C ALA A 52 -16.99 5.35 1.35
N ILE A 53 -17.97 4.44 1.33
CA ILE A 53 -19.37 4.68 1.72
C ILE A 53 -19.52 4.69 3.25
N ASN A 54 -18.92 3.73 3.95
CA ASN A 54 -19.06 3.57 5.39
C ASN A 54 -17.95 4.32 6.14
N GLN A 55 -18.11 5.64 6.29
CA GLN A 55 -17.18 6.48 7.04
C GLN A 55 -17.45 6.51 8.55
N ASP A 56 -18.54 5.88 9.01
CA ASP A 56 -18.90 5.79 10.43
C ASP A 56 -17.97 4.89 11.25
N GLY A 57 -17.05 4.16 10.59
CA GLY A 57 -15.97 3.42 11.21
C GLY A 57 -14.64 4.19 11.19
N ALA A 58 -13.67 3.75 12.00
CA ALA A 58 -12.30 4.29 11.94
C ALA A 58 -11.80 4.27 10.49
N PRO A 59 -11.13 5.33 9.98
CA PRO A 59 -10.69 5.39 8.60
C PRO A 59 -9.81 4.19 8.23
N ALA A 60 -9.95 3.69 7.00
CA ALA A 60 -9.12 2.60 6.50
C ALA A 60 -7.73 3.13 6.13
N ASP A 61 -6.88 3.34 7.13
CA ASP A 61 -5.57 3.99 6.94
C ASP A 61 -4.62 3.19 6.06
N PHE A 62 -4.80 1.87 5.99
CA PHE A 62 -4.06 0.97 5.10
C PHE A 62 -5.03 0.05 4.37
N VAL A 63 -4.83 -0.07 3.07
CA VAL A 63 -5.62 -0.93 2.19
C VAL A 63 -4.71 -1.71 1.25
N VAL A 64 -5.17 -2.86 0.82
CA VAL A 64 -4.71 -3.50 -0.44
C VAL A 64 -5.84 -3.44 -1.44
N PHE A 65 -5.50 -3.35 -2.73
CA PHE A 65 -6.48 -3.28 -3.82
C PHE A 65 -6.11 -4.22 -4.96
N VAL A 66 -7.10 -4.65 -5.74
CA VAL A 66 -6.84 -5.52 -6.91
C VAL A 66 -6.40 -4.67 -8.09
N GLU A 67 -7.08 -3.55 -8.34
CA GLU A 67 -6.83 -2.70 -9.50
C GLU A 67 -6.99 -1.21 -9.18
N ALA A 68 -6.33 -0.39 -9.98
CA ALA A 68 -6.51 1.06 -9.97
C ALA A 68 -7.12 1.48 -11.32
N LEU A 69 -8.34 2.01 -11.29
CA LEU A 69 -9.05 2.50 -12.47
C LEU A 69 -8.88 4.00 -12.62
N GLY A 70 -8.42 4.44 -13.79
CA GLY A 70 -8.21 5.84 -14.10
C GLY A 70 -7.03 6.03 -15.04
N GLY A 71 -6.74 7.29 -15.37
CA GLY A 71 -5.65 7.66 -16.24
C GLY A 71 -5.16 9.07 -15.93
N GLY A 72 -3.85 9.31 -16.13
CA GLY A 72 -3.24 10.60 -15.84
C GLY A 72 -2.93 10.79 -14.35
N ALA A 73 -3.42 11.89 -13.77
CA ALA A 73 -3.05 12.31 -12.41
C ALA A 73 -3.94 11.75 -11.29
N ASP A 74 -5.05 11.10 -11.62
CA ASP A 74 -6.01 10.57 -10.65
C ASP A 74 -6.37 9.12 -10.99
N ALA A 75 -6.41 8.26 -9.97
CA ALA A 75 -6.83 6.87 -10.09
C ALA A 75 -7.66 6.42 -8.88
N SER A 76 -8.66 5.58 -9.13
CA SER A 76 -9.54 5.01 -8.11
C SER A 76 -9.11 3.59 -7.77
N LEU A 77 -8.90 3.30 -6.49
CA LEU A 77 -8.60 1.97 -5.98
C LEU A 77 -9.89 1.14 -5.92
N VAL A 78 -9.96 0.05 -6.68
CA VAL A 78 -11.14 -0.82 -6.78
C VAL A 78 -10.85 -2.18 -6.14
N HIS A 79 -11.91 -2.84 -5.65
CA HIS A 79 -11.82 -4.11 -4.94
C HIS A 79 -10.79 -4.05 -3.81
N ASN A 80 -10.95 -3.05 -2.95
CA ASN A 80 -10.05 -2.78 -1.84
C ASN A 80 -10.55 -3.42 -0.54
N THR A 81 -9.61 -3.80 0.31
CA THR A 81 -9.88 -4.23 1.68
C THR A 81 -8.91 -3.55 2.64
N ARG A 82 -9.38 -3.28 3.85
CA ARG A 82 -8.52 -2.84 4.95
C ARG A 82 -7.57 -3.95 5.34
N VAL A 83 -6.35 -3.58 5.68
CA VAL A 83 -5.33 -4.47 6.25
C VAL A 83 -4.66 -3.78 7.43
N ARG A 84 -4.01 -4.55 8.30
CA ARG A 84 -3.16 -3.99 9.35
C ARG A 84 -1.76 -3.67 8.78
N PRO A 85 -1.15 -2.52 9.11
CA PRO A 85 0.14 -2.13 8.55
C PRO A 85 1.27 -3.10 8.91
N GLU A 86 1.25 -3.70 10.11
CA GLU A 86 2.25 -4.67 10.56
C GLU A 86 2.28 -5.95 9.71
N TRP A 87 1.18 -6.29 9.03
CA TRP A 87 1.14 -7.47 8.17
C TRP A 87 1.99 -7.33 6.91
N LEU A 88 2.20 -6.11 6.41
CA LEU A 88 2.95 -5.89 5.18
C LEU A 88 4.42 -6.37 5.32
N PRO A 89 5.21 -5.87 6.29
CA PRO A 89 6.56 -6.38 6.50
C PRO A 89 6.59 -7.81 7.04
N GLU A 90 5.56 -8.25 7.78
CA GLU A 90 5.48 -9.62 8.29
C GLU A 90 5.29 -10.65 7.17
N LEU A 91 4.46 -10.35 6.17
CA LEU A 91 4.11 -11.27 5.07
C LEU A 91 5.03 -11.14 3.87
N ALA A 92 5.60 -9.96 3.62
CA ALA A 92 6.50 -9.70 2.51
C ALA A 92 7.77 -8.94 2.97
N PRO A 93 8.56 -9.52 3.90
CA PRO A 93 9.74 -8.85 4.45
C PRO A 93 10.74 -8.45 3.37
N HIS A 94 10.99 -9.33 2.40
CA HIS A 94 11.86 -9.06 1.23
C HIS A 94 11.47 -7.82 0.39
N TYR A 95 10.22 -7.35 0.48
CA TYR A 95 9.73 -6.18 -0.24
C TYR A 95 9.75 -4.90 0.62
N PHE A 96 9.46 -5.03 1.93
CA PHE A 96 9.32 -3.87 2.83
C PHE A 96 10.51 -3.64 3.75
N GLU A 97 11.42 -4.60 3.89
CA GLU A 97 12.70 -4.41 4.57
C GLU A 97 13.60 -3.54 3.68
N GLN A 98 13.97 -2.38 4.21
CA GLN A 98 14.98 -1.53 3.60
C GLN A 98 16.31 -2.29 3.59
N VAL A 99 16.99 -2.32 2.43
CA VAL A 99 18.43 -2.64 2.38
C VAL A 99 19.09 -1.78 3.47
N PRO A 100 19.85 -2.35 4.42
CA PRO A 100 20.51 -1.58 5.44
C PRO A 100 21.35 -0.50 4.77
N ALA A 101 21.20 0.75 5.21
CA ALA A 101 22.13 1.83 4.90
C ALA A 101 23.51 1.46 5.49
N GLY A 102 24.27 0.63 4.76
CA GLY A 102 25.45 -0.05 5.28
C GLY A 102 26.40 -0.59 4.21
N ARG A 103 26.34 -0.05 2.98
CA ARG A 103 27.36 -0.25 1.93
C ARG A 103 27.72 1.05 1.20
N ALA A 104 27.71 2.17 1.91
CA ALA A 104 28.40 3.39 1.49
C ALA A 104 29.69 3.49 2.29
N GLY A 105 30.72 2.74 1.87
CA GLY A 105 32.03 2.78 2.50
C GLY A 105 32.66 1.40 2.67
N GLN A 106 33.04 0.78 1.56
CA GLN A 106 34.14 -0.20 1.46
C GLN A 106 34.17 -0.65 0.01
N ASP A 107 34.95 0.06 -0.80
CA ASP A 107 35.74 -0.47 -1.91
C ASP A 107 36.45 0.69 -2.61
N ALA A 108 37.59 1.08 -2.04
CA ALA A 108 38.68 1.67 -2.80
C ALA A 108 39.95 0.90 -2.36
N PRO A 109 40.54 0.06 -3.22
CA PRO A 109 41.84 -0.56 -2.94
C PRO A 109 42.97 0.48 -3.09
N PRO A 110 44.17 0.21 -2.53
CA PRO A 110 45.19 1.21 -2.18
C PRO A 110 45.75 2.02 -3.35
#